data_AF-A0A380EIF7-F1
#
_entry.id   AF-A0A380EIF7-F1
#
_cell.length_a   1.000
_cell.length_b   1.000
_cell.length_c   1.000
_cell.angle_alpha   90.00
_cell.angle_beta   90.00
_cell.angle_gamma   90.00
#
_symmetry.space_group_name_H-M   'P 1'
#
loop_
_entity.id
_entity.type
_entity.pdbx_description
1 polymer ?
#
loop_
_entity_poly.entity_id
_entity_poly.type
_entity_poly.pdbx_seq_one_letter_code
_entity_poly.pdbx_strand_id
1 'polypeptide(L)'
;MSDIINETKSRMQKSIESLSRELANISAGRANSNLLNGVTVDYYGAPTPVQQLASINVPEARLLVISPYDKTSVADIEKAIIAANLGVNPTSDGEVIRIAVLP
;
A
#
# COMPACT_ATOMS: atom_id res chain seq x y z
N MET A 1 -42.13 -9.12 -7.98
CA MET A 1 -41.87 -8.44 -6.68
C MET A 1 -40.52 -8.85 -6.08
N SER A 2 -40.18 -10.14 -6.12
CA SER A 2 -38.91 -10.71 -5.63
C SER A 2 -37.66 -10.21 -6.36
N ASP A 3 -37.72 -10.00 -7.68
CA ASP A 3 -36.53 -9.60 -8.47
C ASP A 3 -36.04 -8.18 -8.14
N ILE A 4 -36.96 -7.25 -7.93
CA ILE A 4 -36.65 -5.86 -7.53
C ILE A 4 -35.97 -5.84 -6.16
N ILE A 5 -36.43 -6.69 -5.24
CA ILE A 5 -35.85 -6.81 -3.89
C ILE A 5 -34.43 -7.38 -3.97
N ASN A 6 -34.21 -8.41 -4.79
CA ASN A 6 -32.89 -9.02 -4.99
C ASN A 6 -31.91 -8.07 -5.67
N GLU A 7 -32.36 -7.32 -6.69
CA GLU A 7 -31.51 -6.33 -7.36
C GLU A 7 -31.12 -5.20 -6.40
N THR A 8 -32.07 -4.69 -5.63
CA THR A 8 -31.81 -3.64 -4.62
C THR A 8 -30.82 -4.12 -3.57
N LYS A 9 -30.96 -5.37 -3.10
CA LYS A 9 -30.04 -5.97 -2.13
C LYS A 9 -28.63 -6.12 -2.70
N SER A 10 -28.50 -6.50 -3.98
CA SER A 10 -27.20 -6.57 -4.66
C SER A 10 -26.54 -5.19 -4.80
N ARG A 11 -27.31 -4.15 -5.13
CA ARG A 11 -26.80 -2.76 -5.20
C ARG A 11 -26.34 -2.27 -3.83
N MET A 12 -27.11 -2.53 -2.77
CA MET A 12 -26.72 -2.20 -1.40
C MET A 12 -25.42 -2.91 -0.99
N GLN A 13 -25.29 -4.20 -1.32
CA GLN A 13 -24.07 -4.97 -1.04
C GLN A 13 -22.85 -4.36 -1.73
N LYS A 14 -22.97 -3.97 -3.01
CA LYS A 14 -21.91 -3.31 -3.77
C LYS A 14 -21.50 -1.97 -3.16
N SER A 15 -22.46 -1.17 -2.70
CA SER A 15 -22.17 0.11 -2.04
C SER A 15 -21.39 -0.11 -0.73
N ILE A 16 -21.77 -1.12 0.06
CA ILE A 16 -21.06 -1.49 1.30
C ILE A 16 -19.63 -1.96 0.99
N GLU A 17 -19.45 -2.79 -0.06
CA GLU A 17 -18.11 -3.21 -0.50
C GLU A 17 -17.25 -2.05 -1.03
N SER A 18 -17.85 -1.09 -1.73
CA SER A 18 -17.14 0.10 -2.20
C SER A 18 -16.68 0.95 -1.01
N LEU A 19 -17.56 1.19 -0.05
CA LEU A 19 -17.24 1.92 1.18
C LEU A 19 -16.15 1.22 1.99
N SER A 20 -16.25 -0.11 2.14
CA SER A 20 -15.24 -0.87 2.88
C SER A 20 -13.86 -0.82 2.20
N ARG A 21 -13.81 -0.79 0.86
CA ARG A 21 -12.56 -0.61 0.10
C ARG A 21 -11.99 0.79 0.29
N GLU A 22 -12.82 1.82 0.22
CA GLU A 22 -12.37 3.20 0.47
C GLU A 22 -11.86 3.38 1.91
N LEU A 23 -12.58 2.86 2.90
CA LEU A 23 -12.14 2.90 4.30
C LEU A 23 -10.84 2.12 4.54
N ALA A 24 -10.61 1.02 3.83
CA ALA A 24 -9.36 0.26 3.90
C ALA A 24 -8.16 1.04 3.32
N ASN A 25 -8.42 2.00 2.43
CA ASN A 25 -7.43 2.89 1.85
C ASN A 25 -7.23 4.19 2.65
N ILE A 26 -8.13 4.51 3.59
CA ILE A 26 -7.98 5.68 4.47
C ILE A 26 -6.94 5.37 5.54
N SER A 27 -5.87 6.16 5.56
CA SER A 27 -4.78 6.12 6.54
C SER A 27 -5.28 6.35 7.97
N ALA A 28 -5.59 5.26 8.69
CA ALA A 28 -6.05 5.29 10.07
C ALA A 28 -4.93 5.45 11.12
N GLY A 29 -3.84 6.15 10.79
CA GLY A 29 -2.71 6.38 11.72
C GLY A 29 -2.02 5.10 12.24
N ARG A 30 -2.25 3.95 11.58
CA ARG A 30 -1.61 2.66 11.86
C ARG A 30 -0.81 2.24 10.64
N ALA A 31 0.40 1.73 10.86
CA ALA A 31 1.20 1.13 9.81
C ALA A 31 0.43 -0.07 9.22
N ASN A 32 -0.09 0.08 8.00
CA ASN A 32 -0.79 -0.96 7.27
C ASN A 32 -0.13 -1.12 5.90
N SER A 33 0.10 -2.36 5.46
CA SER A 33 0.69 -2.67 4.16
C SER A 33 -0.13 -2.09 2.99
N ASN A 34 -1.42 -1.82 3.23
CA ASN A 34 -2.30 -1.15 2.27
C ASN A 34 -1.89 0.30 1.95
N LEU A 35 -1.09 0.97 2.78
CA LEU A 35 -0.57 2.31 2.47
C LEU A 35 0.30 2.35 1.21
N LEU A 36 0.88 1.20 0.85
CA LEU A 36 1.72 1.03 -0.32
C LEU A 36 0.93 0.48 -1.53
N ASN A 37 -0.39 0.26 -1.39
CA ASN A 37 -1.25 -0.13 -2.52
C ASN A 37 -1.29 1.00 -3.55
N GLY A 38 -0.74 0.75 -4.73
CA GLY A 38 -0.71 1.72 -5.84
C GLY A 38 0.63 2.44 -6.02
N VAL A 39 1.64 2.19 -5.17
CA VAL A 39 3.00 2.67 -5.44
C VAL A 39 3.64 1.76 -6.50
N THR A 40 3.85 2.32 -7.68
CA THR A 40 4.57 1.67 -8.78
C THR A 40 5.99 2.21 -8.86
N VAL A 41 6.95 1.31 -8.97
CA VAL A 41 8.36 1.61 -9.23
C VAL A 41 8.65 1.29 -10.68
N ASP A 42 9.39 2.16 -11.35
CA ASP A 42 9.92 1.85 -12.66
C ASP A 42 11.12 0.90 -12.50
N TYR A 43 10.89 -0.38 -12.73
CA TYR A 43 11.91 -1.41 -12.62
C TYR A 43 12.31 -1.87 -14.03
N TYR A 44 13.52 -1.52 -14.44
CA TYR A 44 14.03 -1.79 -15.80
C TYR A 44 13.11 -1.29 -16.94
N GLY A 45 12.42 -0.15 -16.77
CA GLY A 45 11.55 0.43 -17.80
C GLY A 45 10.11 -0.10 -17.77
N ALA A 46 9.75 -0.92 -16.80
CA ALA A 46 8.40 -1.42 -16.59
C ALA A 46 7.82 -0.95 -15.24
N PRO A 47 6.63 -0.33 -15.22
CA PRO A 47 5.97 0.06 -13.98
C PRO A 47 5.54 -1.19 -13.22
N THR A 48 6.24 -1.49 -12.13
CA THR A 48 6.02 -2.68 -11.31
C THR A 48 5.56 -2.26 -9.92
N PRO A 49 4.51 -2.88 -9.36
CA PRO A 49 4.07 -2.59 -8.00
C PRO A 49 5.16 -2.93 -6.97
N VAL A 50 5.39 -2.06 -5.99
CA VAL A 50 6.37 -2.29 -4.90
C VAL A 50 6.09 -3.61 -4.17
N GLN A 51 4.81 -3.99 -4.02
CA GLN A 51 4.39 -5.23 -3.38
C GLN A 51 4.89 -6.50 -4.06
N GLN A 52 5.20 -6.43 -5.36
CA GLN A 52 5.74 -7.57 -6.12
C GLN A 52 7.26 -7.60 -6.06
N LEU A 53 7.91 -6.46 -5.84
CA LEU A 53 9.36 -6.32 -5.76
C LEU A 53 9.91 -6.48 -4.35
N ALA A 54 9.07 -6.39 -3.33
CA ALA A 54 9.48 -6.43 -1.94
C ALA A 54 8.45 -7.07 -1.00
N SER A 55 8.95 -7.74 0.03
CA SER A 55 8.14 -8.22 1.15
C SER A 55 7.86 -7.08 2.12
N ILE A 56 6.59 -6.82 2.42
CA ILE A 56 6.16 -5.82 3.39
C ILE A 56 5.87 -6.51 4.72
N ASN A 57 6.62 -6.16 5.76
CA ASN A 57 6.42 -6.64 7.12
C ASN A 57 6.12 -5.47 8.06
N VAL A 58 5.21 -5.68 9.00
CA VAL A 58 4.86 -4.70 10.04
C VAL A 58 5.26 -5.30 11.39
N PRO A 59 6.55 -5.21 11.79
CA PRO A 59 6.99 -5.73 13.09
C PRO A 59 6.38 -4.95 14.26
N GLU A 60 6.11 -3.65 14.08
CA GLU A 60 5.51 -2.79 15.09
C GLU A 60 4.43 -1.91 14.47
N ALA A 61 3.43 -1.51 15.25
CA ALA A 61 2.27 -0.74 14.75
C ALA A 61 2.61 0.63 14.10
N ARG A 62 3.86 1.08 14.24
CA ARG A 62 4.38 2.38 13.78
C ARG A 62 5.57 2.27 12.83
N LEU A 63 6.06 1.06 12.60
CA LEU A 63 7.24 0.80 11.79
C LEU A 63 6.92 -0.25 10.75
N LEU A 64 7.04 0.13 9.50
CA LEU A 64 6.85 -0.73 8.34
C LEU A 64 8.22 -1.04 7.75
N VAL A 65 8.55 -2.31 7.60
CA VAL A 65 9.79 -2.78 6.98
C VAL A 65 9.47 -3.34 5.61
N ILE A 66 10.13 -2.80 4.59
CA ILE A 66 10.08 -3.27 3.22
C ILE A 66 11.41 -3.95 2.92
N SER A 67 11.35 -5.25 2.64
CA SER A 67 12.51 -6.07 2.30
C SER A 67 12.46 -6.40 0.80
N PRO A 68 13.18 -5.64 -0.05
CA PRO A 68 13.23 -5.91 -1.49
C PRO A 68 13.93 -7.23 -1.80
N TYR A 69 13.47 -7.90 -2.85
CA TYR A 69 14.13 -9.12 -3.35
C TYR A 69 15.42 -8.81 -4.11
N ASP A 70 15.51 -7.62 -4.71
CA ASP A 70 16.71 -7.13 -5.39
C ASP A 70 17.21 -5.82 -4.74
N LYS A 71 18.48 -5.82 -4.34
CA LYS A 71 19.16 -4.69 -3.69
C LYS A 71 19.36 -3.51 -4.62
N THR A 72 19.46 -3.72 -5.93
CA THR A 72 19.60 -2.60 -6.88
C THR A 72 18.35 -1.74 -6.96
N SER A 73 17.19 -2.33 -6.65
CA SER A 73 15.88 -1.65 -6.67
C SER A 73 15.63 -0.77 -5.46
N VAL A 74 16.48 -0.83 -4.42
CA VAL A 74 16.27 -0.11 -3.15
C VAL A 74 16.13 1.40 -3.38
N ALA A 75 17.01 1.97 -4.20
CA ALA A 75 17.00 3.41 -4.49
C ALA A 75 15.77 3.83 -5.30
N ASP A 76 15.29 2.98 -6.21
CA ASP A 76 14.12 3.28 -7.04
C ASP A 76 12.82 3.13 -6.23
N ILE A 77 12.76 2.14 -5.33
CA ILE A 77 11.66 1.98 -4.37
C ILE A 77 11.59 3.18 -3.41
N GLU A 78 12.73 3.63 -2.89
CA GLU A 78 12.79 4.81 -2.01
C GLU A 78 12.24 6.07 -2.71
N LYS A 79 12.69 6.31 -3.95
CA LYS A 79 12.19 7.43 -4.76
C LYS A 79 10.70 7.33 -5.03
N ALA A 80 10.18 6.14 -5.35
CA ALA A 80 8.77 5.95 -5.63
C ALA A 80 7.89 6.19 -4.39
N ILE A 81 8.36 5.79 -3.20
CA ILE A 81 7.66 6.04 -1.94
C ILE A 81 7.59 7.54 -1.64
N ILE A 82 8.69 8.28 -1.86
CA ILE A 82 8.72 9.74 -1.70
C ILE A 82 7.80 10.40 -2.74
N ALA A 83 7.85 9.97 -4.00
CA ALA A 83 7.01 10.48 -5.08
C ALA A 83 5.51 10.21 -4.84
N ALA A 84 5.17 9.12 -4.16
CA ALA A 84 3.81 8.79 -3.77
C ALA A 84 3.22 9.75 -2.72
N ASN A 85 4.02 10.67 -2.15
CA ASN A 85 3.58 11.70 -1.21
C ASN A 85 2.72 11.17 -0.06
N LEU A 86 3.05 9.96 0.43
CA LEU A 86 2.32 9.29 1.50
C LEU A 86 2.52 9.94 2.88
N GLY A 87 3.25 11.06 2.97
CA GLY A 87 3.53 11.76 4.23
C GLY A 87 4.48 10.99 5.16
N VAL A 88 5.20 10.01 4.63
CA VAL A 88 6.11 9.14 5.37
C VAL A 88 7.54 9.30 4.86
N ASN A 89 8.51 9.21 5.75
CA ASN A 89 9.94 9.26 5.39
C ASN A 89 10.52 7.84 5.40
N PRO A 90 10.95 7.30 4.25
CA PRO A 90 11.68 6.05 4.20
C PRO A 90 13.12 6.25 4.69
N THR A 91 13.61 5.33 5.51
CA THR A 91 15.01 5.21 5.93
C THR A 91 15.56 3.91 5.37
N SER A 92 16.57 3.99 4.52
CA SER A 92 17.19 2.81 3.90
C SER A 92 18.47 2.39 4.62
N ASP A 93 18.60 1.10 4.96
CA ASP A 93 19.84 0.47 5.42
C ASP A 93 20.60 -0.22 4.26
N GLY A 94 20.18 -0.01 3.01
CA GLY A 94 20.78 -0.61 1.80
C GLY A 94 20.34 -2.05 1.50
N GLU A 95 19.86 -2.80 2.49
CA GLU A 95 19.15 -4.08 2.28
C GLU A 95 17.65 -3.98 2.57
N VAL A 96 17.26 -3.12 3.50
CA VAL A 96 15.87 -2.97 3.96
C VAL A 96 15.52 -1.50 4.05
N ILE A 97 14.28 -1.18 3.70
CA ILE A 97 13.71 0.16 3.79
C ILE A 97 12.74 0.16 4.98
N ARG A 98 12.94 1.07 5.92
CA ARG A 98 12.11 1.24 7.11
C ARG A 98 11.31 2.53 6.97
N ILE A 99 10.01 2.46 7.18
CA ILE A 99 9.12 3.61 7.16
C ILE A 99 8.56 3.78 8.57
N ALA A 100 8.88 4.92 9.20
CA ALA A 100 8.28 5.31 10.46
C ALA A 100 7.08 6.23 10.18
N VAL A 101 5.91 5.85 10.68
CA VAL A 101 4.71 6.70 10.62
C VAL A 101 4.72 7.63 11.83
N LEU A 102 4.98 8.92 11.60
CA LEU A 102 4.95 9.98 12.62
C LEU A 102 3.51 10.52 12.81
N PRO A 103 3.16 11.04 14.00
CA PRO A 103 1.84 11.60 14.29
C PRO A 103 1.55 12.91 13.55
#